data_AF-A0A6C0F4I6-F1
#
_entry.id   AF-A0A6C0F4I6-F1
#
_cell.length_a   1.000
_cell.length_b   1.000
_cell.length_c   1.000
_cell.angle_alpha   90.00
_cell.angle_beta   90.00
_cell.angle_gamma   90.00
#
_symmetry.space_group_name_H-M   'P 1'
#
loop_
_entity.id
_entity.type
_entity.pdbx_description
1 polymer ?
#
loop_
_entity_poly.entity_id
_entity_poly.type
_entity_poly.pdbx_seq_one_letter_code
_entity_poly.pdbx_strand_id
1 'polypeptide(L)'
;MDVITTLPARFPSAPRISFVNDDGSMYVMMADGDRTISLLSRDGILTPFAGAPNPRGDHEDGPVATAKFENPYAIAKGPDGALYVADEYCIRVIRDGQVSTLAGHEYSPEDESTPIDGVGAGATIVSAEDIWFDEGGRLLFWDEDTCRSVAMDGTVTTVAEANYGDAGWDAAWELRHTNQAVDKEGNRFYSGRWAANVMMGNPRARTAIVKKTPAGVEQMYGRRMVDDYSPARDGPISEAIFHMAYTFAYDSVQDIMYFTDLNSIRKIEFPRPQTAQLMGEQVSRQTPLIPDVMKTISAFTGATDPNRVYQDAVKNRGVALPRQGGRRRTHRKKANRKKKMTRKRRSTSS
;
A
#
# COMPACT_ATOMS: atom_id res chain seq x y z
N MET A 1 -9.14 -20.64 -6.96
CA MET A 1 -9.79 -19.56 -7.74
C MET A 1 -9.82 -18.34 -6.85
N ASP A 2 -9.67 -17.16 -7.43
CA ASP A 2 -9.67 -15.89 -6.69
C ASP A 2 -11.10 -15.60 -6.22
N VAL A 3 -11.26 -15.20 -4.97
CA VAL A 3 -12.57 -15.01 -4.33
C VAL A 3 -12.71 -13.59 -3.82
N ILE A 4 -13.85 -12.97 -4.14
CA ILE A 4 -14.25 -11.67 -3.60
C ILE A 4 -15.08 -11.88 -2.34
N THR A 5 -14.72 -11.18 -1.27
CA THR A 5 -15.51 -11.10 -0.04
C THR A 5 -15.65 -9.65 0.43
N THR A 6 -16.78 -9.33 1.05
CA THR A 6 -17.07 -8.00 1.60
C THR A 6 -16.62 -7.93 3.06
N LEU A 7 -15.90 -6.86 3.42
CA LEU A 7 -15.53 -6.63 4.82
C LEU A 7 -16.78 -6.29 5.66
N PRO A 8 -16.80 -6.66 6.95
CA PRO A 8 -17.98 -6.44 7.81
C PRO A 8 -18.21 -4.96 8.14
N ALA A 9 -17.20 -4.10 8.00
CA ALA A 9 -17.32 -2.66 8.21
C ALA A 9 -18.44 -2.05 7.35
N ARG A 10 -19.11 -1.03 7.89
CA ARG A 10 -20.20 -0.31 7.24
C ARG A 10 -19.84 1.16 7.15
N PHE A 11 -20.10 1.74 5.99
CA PHE A 11 -19.73 3.11 5.69
C PHE A 11 -20.99 3.92 5.32
N PRO A 12 -21.21 5.10 5.91
CA PRO A 12 -22.36 5.95 5.59
C PRO A 12 -22.27 6.54 4.16
N SER A 13 -21.06 6.76 3.67
CA SER A 13 -20.75 7.19 2.30
C SER A 13 -19.69 6.28 1.68
N ALA A 14 -19.34 6.52 0.41
CA ALA A 14 -18.33 5.73 -0.29
C ALA A 14 -16.95 5.95 0.35
N PRO A 15 -16.33 4.93 0.97
CA PRO A 15 -14.98 5.06 1.49
C PRO A 15 -13.98 5.09 0.33
N ARG A 16 -12.83 5.70 0.61
CA ARG A 16 -11.58 5.52 -0.14
C ARG A 16 -10.59 4.80 0.77
N ILE A 17 -9.66 4.03 0.22
CA ILE A 17 -8.63 3.33 1.00
C ILE A 17 -7.23 3.75 0.57
N SER A 18 -6.32 3.81 1.55
CA SER A 18 -4.90 4.00 1.32
C SER A 18 -4.19 2.68 1.04
N PHE A 19 -2.86 2.74 0.89
CA PHE A 19 -1.97 1.59 0.99
C PHE A 19 -2.15 0.83 2.33
N VAL A 20 -1.78 -0.46 2.33
CA VAL A 20 -1.76 -1.30 3.53
C VAL A 20 -0.44 -1.09 4.29
N ASN A 21 -0.54 -0.72 5.56
CA ASN A 21 0.58 -0.56 6.48
C ASN A 21 1.22 -1.91 6.82
N ASP A 22 2.45 -1.91 7.37
CA ASP A 22 3.18 -3.13 7.74
C ASP A 22 2.43 -4.02 8.76
N ASP A 23 1.60 -3.42 9.60
CA ASP A 23 0.74 -4.13 10.57
C ASP A 23 -0.55 -4.70 9.95
N GLY A 24 -0.80 -4.42 8.67
CA GLY A 24 -2.01 -4.81 7.94
C GLY A 24 -3.19 -3.85 8.09
N SER A 25 -3.02 -2.71 8.76
CA SER A 25 -4.02 -1.66 8.79
C SER A 25 -4.01 -0.82 7.51
N MET A 26 -5.07 -0.06 7.26
CA MET A 26 -5.12 0.94 6.20
C MET A 26 -5.92 2.16 6.66
N TYR A 27 -5.57 3.33 6.14
CA TYR A 27 -6.39 4.52 6.31
C TYR A 27 -7.60 4.43 5.38
N VAL A 28 -8.74 4.89 5.90
CA VAL A 28 -10.01 4.95 5.20
C VAL A 28 -10.50 6.39 5.24
N MET A 29 -10.69 6.99 4.08
CA MET A 29 -11.13 8.37 3.96
C MET A 29 -12.60 8.42 3.58
N MET A 30 -13.33 9.33 4.23
CA MET A 30 -14.77 9.50 4.11
C MET A 30 -15.10 10.83 3.42
N ALA A 31 -14.50 11.06 2.24
CA ALA A 31 -14.53 12.35 1.54
C ALA A 31 -15.96 12.90 1.35
N ASP A 32 -16.88 12.11 0.80
CA ASP A 32 -18.23 12.61 0.46
C ASP A 32 -19.25 12.50 1.62
N GLY A 33 -18.77 12.34 2.86
CA GLY A 33 -19.62 12.13 4.03
C GLY A 33 -19.15 12.94 5.23
N ASP A 34 -18.67 12.24 6.26
CA ASP A 34 -18.22 12.90 7.50
C ASP A 34 -16.91 13.69 7.30
N ARG A 35 -16.22 13.55 6.16
CA ARG A 35 -14.97 14.25 5.83
C ARG A 35 -13.89 13.99 6.90
N THR A 36 -13.74 12.71 7.23
CA THR A 36 -12.80 12.21 8.24
C THR A 36 -11.89 11.13 7.67
N ILE A 37 -10.82 10.86 8.42
CA ILE A 37 -9.89 9.76 8.19
C ILE A 37 -10.04 8.79 9.36
N SER A 38 -10.27 7.53 9.03
CA SER A 38 -10.34 6.41 9.97
C SER A 38 -9.21 5.42 9.72
N LEU A 39 -8.88 4.60 10.71
CA LEU A 39 -7.97 3.46 10.58
C LEU A 39 -8.78 2.17 10.61
N LEU A 40 -8.65 1.37 9.56
CA LEU A 40 -9.20 0.02 9.48
C LEU A 40 -8.10 -0.98 9.85
N SER A 41 -8.28 -1.71 10.94
CA SER A 41 -7.35 -2.77 11.34
C SER A 41 -7.47 -4.01 10.46
N ARG A 42 -6.45 -4.88 10.52
CA ARG A 42 -6.47 -6.20 9.86
C ARG A 42 -7.67 -7.06 10.27
N ASP A 43 -8.17 -6.89 11.49
CA ASP A 43 -9.33 -7.62 12.01
C ASP A 43 -10.67 -6.99 11.56
N GLY A 44 -10.63 -5.97 10.70
CA GLY A 44 -11.82 -5.30 10.17
C GLY A 44 -12.46 -4.30 11.13
N ILE A 45 -11.73 -3.85 12.16
CA ILE A 45 -12.20 -2.86 13.12
C ILE A 45 -11.86 -1.47 12.59
N LEU A 46 -12.88 -0.63 12.41
CA LEU A 46 -12.73 0.76 12.01
C LEU A 46 -12.66 1.66 13.26
N THR A 47 -11.64 2.51 13.33
CA THR A 47 -11.44 3.45 14.45
C THR A 47 -11.19 4.87 13.93
N PRO A 48 -11.69 5.93 14.59
CA PRO A 48 -11.37 7.29 14.21
C PRO A 48 -9.86 7.54 14.28
N PHE A 49 -9.31 8.26 13.29
CA PHE A 49 -7.89 8.61 13.26
C PHE A 49 -7.66 10.13 13.24
N ALA A 50 -8.27 10.83 12.28
CA ALA A 50 -8.18 12.28 12.18
C ALA A 50 -9.46 12.89 11.60
N GLY A 51 -9.75 14.12 12.00
CA GLY A 51 -10.91 14.90 11.53
C GLY A 51 -12.07 14.86 12.52
N ALA A 52 -12.60 16.04 12.85
CA ALA A 52 -13.92 16.16 13.45
C ALA A 52 -14.99 16.08 12.34
N PRO A 53 -16.06 15.27 12.48
CA PRO A 53 -17.10 15.17 11.45
C PRO A 53 -17.68 16.54 11.08
N ASN A 54 -17.56 16.90 9.80
CA ASN A 54 -18.09 18.15 9.27
C ASN A 54 -18.59 17.96 7.84
N PRO A 55 -19.86 17.56 7.64
CA PRO A 55 -20.41 17.31 6.30
C PRO A 55 -20.44 18.52 5.36
N ARG A 56 -20.15 19.72 5.86
CA ARG A 56 -20.09 20.95 5.05
C ARG A 56 -18.70 21.26 4.50
N GLY A 57 -17.64 20.68 5.09
CA GLY A 57 -16.27 21.05 4.75
C GLY A 57 -15.73 22.24 5.50
N ASP A 58 -14.41 22.22 5.68
CA ASP A 58 -13.59 23.28 6.26
C ASP A 58 -12.10 22.85 6.19
N HIS A 59 -11.16 23.80 6.20
CA HIS A 59 -9.71 23.53 6.26
C HIS A 59 -9.10 23.96 7.59
N GLU A 60 -9.68 23.52 8.70
CA GLU A 60 -9.20 23.91 10.03
C GLU A 60 -7.99 23.05 10.45
N ASP A 61 -6.84 23.70 10.63
CA ASP A 61 -5.62 23.09 11.18
C ASP A 61 -5.72 22.87 12.71
N GLY A 62 -4.92 21.95 13.25
CA GLY A 62 -4.85 21.69 14.69
C GLY A 62 -4.74 20.21 15.03
N PRO A 63 -5.05 19.82 16.29
CA PRO A 63 -4.98 18.42 16.72
C PRO A 63 -5.79 17.50 15.83
N VAL A 64 -5.29 16.29 15.56
CA VAL A 64 -5.98 15.31 14.70
C VAL A 64 -7.44 15.07 15.10
N ALA A 65 -7.79 15.19 16.38
CA ALA A 65 -9.15 15.01 16.87
C ALA A 65 -10.11 16.18 16.58
N THR A 66 -9.59 17.37 16.27
CA THR A 66 -10.38 18.61 16.12
C THR A 66 -10.16 19.32 14.79
N ALA A 67 -9.08 19.01 14.07
CA ALA A 67 -8.87 19.47 12.72
C ALA A 67 -10.06 19.10 11.82
N LYS A 68 -10.28 19.87 10.77
CA LYS A 68 -11.34 19.62 9.79
C LYS A 68 -10.74 19.51 8.39
N PHE A 69 -11.40 18.69 7.60
CA PHE A 69 -11.05 18.46 6.20
C PHE A 69 -12.21 18.92 5.32
N GLU A 70 -11.87 19.36 4.11
CA GLU A 70 -12.87 19.68 3.10
C GLU A 70 -13.36 18.39 2.47
N ASN A 71 -12.48 17.63 1.82
CA ASN A 71 -12.78 16.38 1.17
C ASN A 71 -11.47 15.57 1.06
N PRO A 72 -11.10 14.79 2.09
CA PRO A 72 -9.83 14.06 2.10
C PRO A 72 -9.89 12.90 1.11
N TYR A 73 -9.44 13.09 -0.12
CA TYR A 73 -9.58 12.10 -1.20
C TYR A 73 -8.50 11.02 -1.15
N ALA A 74 -7.28 11.34 -0.74
CA ALA A 74 -6.18 10.39 -0.69
C ALA A 74 -5.18 10.71 0.41
N ILE A 75 -4.40 9.70 0.81
CA ILE A 75 -3.35 9.83 1.82
C ILE A 75 -2.11 9.00 1.45
N ALA A 76 -0.94 9.63 1.57
CA ALA A 76 0.36 9.01 1.35
C ALA A 76 1.22 9.11 2.61
N LYS A 77 2.03 8.09 2.88
CA LYS A 77 3.06 8.15 3.92
C LYS A 77 4.39 8.60 3.33
N GLY A 78 4.91 9.69 3.86
CA GLY A 78 6.21 10.21 3.46
C GLY A 78 7.39 9.43 4.05
N PRO A 79 8.58 9.57 3.43
CA PRO A 79 9.82 8.97 3.93
C PRO A 79 10.25 9.55 5.29
N ASP A 80 9.72 10.72 5.64
CA ASP A 80 9.89 11.40 6.92
C ASP A 80 8.92 10.92 8.02
N GLY A 81 8.06 9.95 7.69
CA GLY A 81 7.10 9.35 8.61
C GLY A 81 5.79 10.12 8.78
N ALA A 82 5.62 11.29 8.16
CA ALA A 82 4.34 12.00 8.16
C ALA A 82 3.36 11.40 7.15
N LEU A 83 2.08 11.75 7.32
CA LEU A 83 1.06 11.47 6.32
C LEU A 83 0.72 12.75 5.58
N TYR A 84 0.54 12.64 4.27
CA TYR A 84 0.20 13.73 3.37
C TYR A 84 -1.16 13.44 2.78
N VAL A 85 -2.09 14.37 2.93
CA VAL A 85 -3.49 14.20 2.57
C VAL A 85 -3.82 15.15 1.42
N ALA A 86 -4.39 14.62 0.35
CA ALA A 86 -5.04 15.41 -0.68
C ALA A 86 -6.45 15.76 -0.19
N ASP A 87 -6.70 17.03 0.12
CA ASP A 87 -7.91 17.53 0.78
C ASP A 87 -8.61 18.57 -0.10
N GLU A 88 -8.93 18.13 -1.33
CA GLU A 88 -9.55 18.88 -2.42
C GLU A 88 -8.79 20.17 -2.82
N TYR A 89 -8.93 21.27 -2.09
CA TYR A 89 -8.27 22.53 -2.44
C TYR A 89 -6.89 22.73 -1.80
N CYS A 90 -6.42 21.75 -1.02
CA CYS A 90 -5.11 21.84 -0.40
C CYS A 90 -4.46 20.47 -0.13
N ILE A 91 -3.16 20.52 0.11
CA ILE A 91 -2.38 19.38 0.62
C ILE A 91 -2.18 19.58 2.12
N ARG A 92 -2.66 18.64 2.92
CA ARG A 92 -2.49 18.63 4.39
C ARG A 92 -1.37 17.69 4.80
N VAL A 93 -0.82 17.93 5.98
CA VAL A 93 0.20 17.09 6.61
C VAL A 93 -0.28 16.69 7.99
N ILE A 94 -0.25 15.39 8.28
CA ILE A 94 -0.47 14.84 9.61
C ILE A 94 0.88 14.39 10.18
N ARG A 95 1.33 15.06 11.24
CA ARG A 95 2.59 14.78 11.93
C ARG A 95 2.42 15.03 13.42
N ASP A 96 2.93 14.10 14.24
CA ASP A 96 2.95 14.22 15.70
C ASP A 96 1.60 14.59 16.34
N GLY A 97 0.51 14.04 15.79
CA GLY A 97 -0.85 14.28 16.27
C GLY A 97 -1.45 15.63 15.88
N GLN A 98 -0.83 16.35 14.95
CA GLN A 98 -1.30 17.62 14.40
C GLN A 98 -1.57 17.50 12.90
N VAL A 99 -2.59 18.23 12.43
CA VAL A 99 -2.88 18.49 11.02
C VAL A 99 -2.50 19.93 10.71
N SER A 100 -1.77 20.13 9.62
CA SER A 100 -1.39 21.46 9.10
C SER A 100 -1.52 21.52 7.58
N THR A 101 -1.81 22.69 7.03
CA THR A 101 -1.82 22.91 5.58
C THR A 101 -0.40 23.14 5.03
N LEU A 102 0.00 22.38 4.00
CA LEU A 102 1.29 22.51 3.33
C LEU A 102 1.24 23.45 2.13
N ALA A 103 0.20 23.32 1.30
CA ALA A 103 0.00 24.13 0.11
C ALA A 103 -1.48 24.15 -0.29
N GLY A 104 -1.90 25.18 -1.02
CA GLY A 104 -3.31 25.44 -1.35
C GLY A 104 -4.02 26.28 -0.28
N HIS A 105 -5.29 26.55 -0.52
CA HIS A 105 -6.15 27.38 0.33
C HIS A 105 -7.61 26.95 0.20
N GLU A 106 -8.47 27.44 1.10
CA GLU A 106 -9.92 27.23 1.00
C GLU A 106 -10.45 27.81 -0.31
N TYR A 107 -11.36 27.07 -0.98
CA TYR A 107 -11.96 27.53 -2.22
C TYR A 107 -12.65 28.89 -2.04
N SER A 108 -12.26 29.83 -2.91
CA SER A 108 -12.96 31.09 -3.06
C SER A 108 -13.64 31.17 -4.43
N PRO A 109 -14.86 31.74 -4.53
CA PRO A 109 -15.50 32.01 -5.82
C PRO A 109 -14.71 32.95 -6.74
N GLU A 110 -13.76 33.70 -6.19
CA GLU A 110 -12.83 34.55 -6.95
C GLU A 110 -11.58 33.81 -7.45
N ASP A 111 -11.36 32.57 -7.03
CA ASP A 111 -10.22 31.78 -7.48
C ASP A 111 -10.36 31.42 -8.96
N GLU A 112 -9.23 31.45 -9.65
CA GLU A 112 -9.17 30.95 -11.02
C GLU A 112 -9.49 29.45 -10.99
N SER A 113 -10.41 29.01 -11.86
CA SER A 113 -10.77 27.60 -12.01
C SER A 113 -9.68 26.76 -12.70
N THR A 114 -8.42 27.20 -12.61
CA THR A 114 -7.26 26.59 -13.25
C THR A 114 -6.14 26.46 -12.22
N PRO A 115 -5.45 25.31 -12.17
CA PRO A 115 -4.30 25.14 -11.28
C PRO A 115 -3.22 26.21 -11.49
N ILE A 116 -2.77 26.84 -10.40
CA ILE A 116 -1.68 27.85 -10.43
C ILE A 116 -0.55 27.41 -9.51
N ASP A 117 0.67 27.35 -10.05
CA ASP A 117 1.91 27.13 -9.30
C ASP A 117 2.21 28.28 -8.34
N GLY A 118 2.73 27.93 -7.17
CA GLY A 118 2.96 28.89 -6.10
C GLY A 118 3.58 28.22 -4.87
N VAL A 119 3.73 29.00 -3.80
CA VAL A 119 4.28 28.51 -2.53
C VAL A 119 3.22 28.64 -1.44
N GLY A 120 2.96 27.55 -0.72
CA GLY A 120 1.98 27.51 0.35
C GLY A 120 0.59 27.91 -0.14
N ALA A 121 -0.03 28.89 0.52
CA ALA A 121 -1.33 29.44 0.14
C ALA A 121 -1.32 30.21 -1.20
N GLY A 122 -0.15 30.55 -1.75
CA GLY A 122 -0.04 31.19 -3.06
C GLY A 122 -0.22 30.24 -4.24
N ALA A 123 -0.29 28.93 -4.01
CA ALA A 123 -0.69 27.96 -5.03
C ALA A 123 -2.21 27.82 -5.04
N THR A 124 -2.82 27.86 -6.23
CA THR A 124 -4.23 27.48 -6.42
C THR A 124 -4.26 26.01 -6.81
N ILE A 125 -4.92 25.22 -5.97
CA ILE A 125 -5.18 23.80 -6.20
C ILE A 125 -6.70 23.68 -6.40
N VAL A 126 -7.12 23.10 -7.52
CA VAL A 126 -8.53 23.05 -7.92
C VAL A 126 -9.19 21.76 -7.43
N SER A 127 -8.51 20.62 -7.57
CA SER A 127 -9.02 19.33 -7.09
C SER A 127 -7.88 18.34 -6.87
N ALA A 128 -7.28 18.36 -5.67
CA ALA A 128 -6.31 17.39 -5.20
C ALA A 128 -6.98 16.02 -4.98
N GLU A 129 -6.91 15.11 -5.95
CA GLU A 129 -7.62 13.82 -5.88
C GLU A 129 -6.78 12.67 -5.31
N ASP A 130 -5.59 12.45 -5.87
CA ASP A 130 -4.69 11.35 -5.51
C ASP A 130 -3.31 11.93 -5.20
N ILE A 131 -2.54 11.28 -4.31
CA ILE A 131 -1.27 11.77 -3.79
C ILE A 131 -0.29 10.64 -3.51
N TRP A 132 0.98 10.81 -3.91
CA TRP A 132 2.01 9.78 -3.75
C TRP A 132 3.43 10.32 -3.73
N PHE A 133 4.36 9.50 -3.26
CA PHE A 133 5.78 9.76 -3.40
C PHE A 133 6.33 8.97 -4.59
N ASP A 134 7.10 9.63 -5.47
CA ASP A 134 7.87 8.95 -6.51
C ASP A 134 9.14 8.27 -5.93
N GLU A 135 9.87 7.54 -6.78
CA GLU A 135 11.13 6.88 -6.38
C GLU A 135 12.23 7.88 -5.95
N GLY A 136 12.11 9.15 -6.36
CA GLY A 136 13.00 10.24 -5.95
C GLY A 136 12.59 10.93 -4.65
N GLY A 137 11.47 10.54 -4.04
CA GLY A 137 10.93 11.14 -2.83
C GLY A 137 10.18 12.46 -3.06
N ARG A 138 9.80 12.78 -4.30
CA ARG A 138 8.93 13.92 -4.60
C ARG A 138 7.49 13.56 -4.31
N LEU A 139 6.79 14.43 -3.60
CA LEU A 139 5.35 14.30 -3.38
C LEU A 139 4.62 14.83 -4.62
N LEU A 140 3.89 13.94 -5.28
CA LEU A 140 3.09 14.17 -6.47
C LEU A 140 1.61 14.07 -6.12
N PHE A 141 0.79 14.81 -6.84
CA PHE A 141 -0.66 14.73 -6.74
C PHE A 141 -1.33 15.06 -8.06
N TRP A 142 -2.56 14.58 -8.22
CA TRP A 142 -3.45 14.97 -9.30
C TRP A 142 -4.25 16.21 -8.89
N ASP A 143 -4.24 17.21 -9.75
CA ASP A 143 -4.98 18.47 -9.63
C ASP A 143 -5.74 18.70 -10.94
N GLU A 144 -7.02 18.33 -10.96
CA GLU A 144 -7.82 18.25 -12.20
C GLU A 144 -7.09 17.39 -13.26
N ASP A 145 -6.84 17.96 -14.44
CA ASP A 145 -6.13 17.33 -15.55
C ASP A 145 -4.59 17.50 -15.45
N THR A 146 -4.04 17.87 -14.29
CA THR A 146 -2.60 18.09 -14.14
C THR A 146 -1.99 17.22 -13.07
N CYS A 147 -0.81 16.66 -13.36
CA CYS A 147 0.04 16.04 -12.35
C CYS A 147 0.98 17.12 -11.84
N ARG A 148 0.91 17.39 -10.55
CA ARG A 148 1.70 18.42 -9.88
C ARG A 148 2.55 17.80 -8.79
N SER A 149 3.59 18.52 -8.41
CA SER A 149 4.44 18.17 -7.28
C SER A 149 4.34 19.24 -6.21
N VAL A 150 4.51 18.84 -4.96
CA VAL A 150 4.65 19.77 -3.82
C VAL A 150 5.91 19.43 -3.03
N ALA A 151 6.79 20.40 -2.86
CA ALA A 151 7.96 20.27 -2.00
C ALA A 151 7.57 20.50 -0.54
N MET A 152 8.43 20.05 0.39
CA MET A 152 8.15 20.17 1.83
C MET A 152 8.19 21.60 2.37
N ASP A 153 8.65 22.56 1.58
CA ASP A 153 8.55 24.00 1.85
C ASP A 153 7.24 24.62 1.32
N GLY A 154 6.34 23.80 0.77
CA GLY A 154 5.07 24.22 0.19
C GLY A 154 5.15 24.67 -1.26
N THR A 155 6.31 24.57 -1.93
CA THR A 155 6.44 24.91 -3.36
C THR A 155 5.69 23.91 -4.22
N VAL A 156 4.66 24.35 -4.93
CA VAL A 156 3.91 23.56 -5.90
C VAL A 156 4.42 23.83 -7.32
N THR A 157 4.62 22.77 -8.09
CA THR A 157 5.09 22.85 -9.49
C THR A 157 4.38 21.84 -10.37
N THR A 158 3.86 22.29 -11.51
CA THR A 158 3.27 21.42 -12.53
C THR A 158 4.34 20.53 -13.16
N VAL A 159 4.11 19.21 -13.11
CA VAL A 159 5.02 18.18 -13.62
C VAL A 159 4.59 17.71 -15.01
N ALA A 160 3.28 17.55 -15.20
CA ALA A 160 2.70 17.20 -16.48
C ALA A 160 1.27 17.73 -16.60
N GLU A 161 0.88 18.06 -17.83
CA GLU A 161 -0.50 18.38 -18.19
C GLU A 161 -1.08 17.22 -18.98
N ALA A 162 -2.22 16.70 -18.53
CA ALA A 162 -3.00 15.75 -19.28
C ALA A 162 -3.82 16.51 -20.34
N ASN A 163 -3.15 16.97 -21.40
CA ASN A 163 -3.86 17.38 -22.61
C ASN A 163 -4.78 16.22 -23.02
N TYR A 164 -6.06 16.48 -23.30
CA TYR A 164 -7.10 15.51 -23.71
C TYR A 164 -6.75 14.79 -25.05
N GLY A 165 -5.66 14.02 -25.04
CA GLY A 165 -5.11 13.24 -26.13
C GLY A 165 -4.15 12.19 -25.54
N ASP A 166 -4.25 10.96 -26.04
CA ASP A 166 -3.72 9.72 -25.45
C ASP A 166 -2.25 9.79 -24.99
N ALA A 167 -1.41 10.64 -25.59
CA ALA A 167 0.02 10.72 -25.30
C ALA A 167 0.40 11.40 -23.97
N GLY A 168 -0.38 12.39 -23.50
CA GLY A 168 -0.09 13.08 -22.23
C GLY A 168 -0.46 12.22 -21.02
N TRP A 169 -1.55 11.47 -21.16
CA TRP A 169 -2.04 10.52 -20.17
C TRP A 169 -1.09 9.34 -19.98
N ASP A 170 -0.53 8.77 -21.04
CA ASP A 170 0.43 7.66 -20.93
C ASP A 170 1.71 8.07 -20.18
N ALA A 171 2.23 9.27 -20.46
CA ALA A 171 3.42 9.79 -19.78
C ALA A 171 3.17 10.02 -18.27
N ALA A 172 1.99 10.53 -17.91
CA ALA A 172 1.62 10.66 -16.51
C ALA A 172 1.26 9.31 -15.86
N TRP A 173 0.70 8.36 -16.63
CA TRP A 173 0.38 6.99 -16.21
C TRP A 173 1.60 6.18 -15.82
N GLU A 174 2.72 6.42 -16.50
CA GLU A 174 4.01 5.83 -16.14
C GLU A 174 4.52 6.30 -14.77
N LEU A 175 4.09 7.47 -14.26
CA LEU A 175 4.48 8.03 -12.96
C LEU A 175 3.85 7.34 -11.74
N ARG A 176 3.17 6.20 -11.93
CA ARG A 176 2.53 5.35 -10.90
C ARG A 176 1.43 6.04 -10.09
N HIS A 177 0.20 5.95 -10.58
CA HIS A 177 -1.02 6.35 -9.87
C HIS A 177 -1.31 5.41 -8.67
N THR A 178 -1.89 5.91 -7.57
CA THR A 178 -2.17 5.09 -6.37
C THR A 178 -3.55 4.47 -6.32
N ASN A 179 -4.45 4.86 -7.22
CA ASN A 179 -5.64 4.05 -7.54
C ASN A 179 -5.30 2.75 -8.31
N GLN A 180 -4.07 2.27 -8.16
CA GLN A 180 -3.61 0.97 -8.64
C GLN A 180 -3.00 0.18 -7.49
N ALA A 181 -3.35 -1.09 -7.40
CA ALA A 181 -2.61 -2.07 -6.60
C ALA A 181 -1.61 -2.81 -7.47
N VAL A 182 -0.43 -3.12 -6.95
CA VAL A 182 0.57 -3.95 -7.64
C VAL A 182 0.78 -5.24 -6.84
N ASP A 183 0.51 -6.40 -7.45
CA ASP A 183 0.76 -7.69 -6.81
C ASP A 183 2.26 -8.07 -6.81
N LYS A 184 2.60 -9.18 -6.16
CA LYS A 184 3.99 -9.69 -6.06
C LYS A 184 4.62 -10.01 -7.41
N GLU A 185 3.81 -10.37 -8.39
CA GLU A 185 4.23 -10.66 -9.75
C GLU A 185 4.39 -9.39 -10.60
N GLY A 186 4.10 -8.21 -10.03
CA GLY A 186 4.20 -6.93 -10.70
C GLY A 186 3.01 -6.59 -11.58
N ASN A 187 1.91 -7.34 -11.48
CA ASN A 187 0.68 -7.00 -12.19
C ASN A 187 0.01 -5.81 -11.51
N ARG A 188 -0.43 -4.85 -12.32
CA ARG A 188 -1.17 -3.68 -11.85
C ARG A 188 -2.67 -3.92 -11.95
N PHE A 189 -3.41 -3.53 -10.92
CA PHE A 189 -4.87 -3.62 -10.84
C PHE A 189 -5.45 -2.23 -10.66
N TYR A 190 -6.41 -1.83 -11.48
CA TYR A 190 -6.99 -0.48 -11.44
C TYR A 190 -8.43 -0.45 -11.91
N SER A 191 -9.11 0.67 -11.62
CA SER A 191 -10.49 0.89 -12.03
C SER A 191 -10.59 1.11 -13.54
N GLY A 192 -11.50 0.38 -14.16
CA GLY A 192 -11.80 0.53 -15.58
C GLY A 192 -12.52 1.84 -15.94
N ARG A 193 -12.95 2.67 -14.97
CA ARG A 193 -13.48 4.04 -15.22
C ARG A 193 -12.49 4.90 -15.99
N TRP A 194 -11.21 4.78 -15.64
CA TRP A 194 -10.11 5.51 -16.26
C TRP A 194 -9.51 4.72 -17.44
N ALA A 195 -9.61 3.39 -17.39
CA ALA A 195 -9.36 2.56 -18.57
C ALA A 195 -10.40 2.80 -19.68
N ALA A 196 -11.59 3.34 -19.41
CA ALA A 196 -12.61 3.60 -20.43
C ALA A 196 -12.24 4.75 -21.38
N ASN A 197 -11.35 5.65 -20.94
CA ASN A 197 -10.78 6.69 -21.79
C ASN A 197 -9.63 6.12 -22.66
N VAL A 198 -8.82 5.19 -22.11
CA VAL A 198 -7.73 4.50 -22.83
C VAL A 198 -8.25 3.34 -23.72
N MET A 199 -9.38 2.71 -23.35
CA MET A 199 -10.05 1.63 -24.08
C MET A 199 -11.18 2.19 -24.94
N MET A 200 -10.79 2.97 -25.96
CA MET A 200 -11.54 3.23 -27.20
C MET A 200 -13.07 3.04 -27.12
N GLY A 201 -13.77 3.95 -26.43
CA GLY A 201 -15.22 4.10 -26.57
C GLY A 201 -16.08 2.95 -26.05
N ASN A 202 -15.58 2.11 -25.13
CA ASN A 202 -16.40 1.07 -24.52
C ASN A 202 -17.00 1.54 -23.17
N PRO A 203 -18.27 2.00 -23.13
CA PRO A 203 -18.93 2.41 -21.88
C PRO A 203 -19.01 1.29 -20.84
N ARG A 204 -18.77 0.02 -21.24
CA ARG A 204 -18.74 -1.15 -20.36
C ARG A 204 -17.49 -1.26 -19.49
N ALA A 205 -16.43 -0.50 -19.76
CA ALA A 205 -15.20 -0.53 -18.97
C ALA A 205 -15.34 0.20 -17.63
N ARG A 206 -16.34 1.08 -17.47
CA ARG A 206 -16.37 2.11 -16.41
C ARG A 206 -16.41 1.64 -14.95
N THR A 207 -16.47 0.34 -14.72
CA THR A 207 -16.77 -0.29 -13.43
C THR A 207 -16.08 -1.64 -13.26
N ALA A 208 -15.15 -1.99 -14.14
CA ALA A 208 -14.38 -3.23 -14.08
C ALA A 208 -13.12 -3.07 -13.23
N ILE A 209 -12.61 -4.20 -12.74
CA ILE A 209 -11.21 -4.28 -12.30
C ILE A 209 -10.41 -4.71 -13.53
N VAL A 210 -9.43 -3.90 -13.92
CA VAL A 210 -8.51 -4.23 -15.02
C VAL A 210 -7.19 -4.72 -14.43
N LYS A 211 -6.64 -5.80 -14.96
CA LYS A 211 -5.30 -6.32 -14.64
C LYS A 211 -4.38 -6.08 -15.82
N LYS A 212 -3.27 -5.37 -15.60
CA LYS A 212 -2.18 -5.19 -16.56
C LYS A 212 -0.94 -5.94 -16.10
N THR A 213 -0.47 -6.87 -16.92
CA THR A 213 0.75 -7.63 -16.62
C THR A 213 2.01 -6.76 -16.82
N PRO A 214 3.17 -7.15 -16.26
CA PRO A 214 4.45 -6.49 -16.55
C PRO A 214 4.80 -6.44 -18.05
N ALA A 215 4.27 -7.38 -18.84
CA ALA A 215 4.42 -7.41 -20.29
C ALA A 215 3.50 -6.43 -21.03
N GLY A 216 2.72 -5.61 -20.31
CA GLY A 216 1.78 -4.64 -20.87
C GLY A 216 0.45 -5.22 -21.32
N VAL A 217 0.22 -6.53 -21.17
CA VAL A 217 -1.05 -7.17 -21.53
C VAL A 217 -2.13 -6.80 -20.52
N GLU A 218 -3.20 -6.17 -21.00
CA GLU A 218 -4.38 -5.79 -20.21
C GLU A 218 -5.52 -6.79 -20.39
N GLN A 219 -6.19 -7.11 -19.29
CA GLN A 219 -7.39 -7.94 -19.29
C GLN A 219 -8.39 -7.47 -18.24
N MET A 220 -9.68 -7.62 -18.53
CA MET A 220 -10.72 -7.48 -17.51
C MET A 220 -10.58 -8.62 -16.51
N TYR A 221 -10.40 -8.28 -15.24
CA TYR A 221 -10.15 -9.21 -14.15
C TYR A 221 -11.42 -9.51 -13.34
N GLY A 222 -12.32 -8.52 -13.21
CA GLY A 222 -13.68 -8.69 -12.68
C GLY A 222 -14.65 -7.76 -13.41
N ARG A 223 -15.95 -8.11 -13.43
CA ARG A 223 -16.95 -7.43 -14.27
C ARG A 223 -18.15 -6.91 -13.46
N ARG A 224 -18.56 -5.67 -13.74
CA ARG A 224 -19.96 -5.23 -13.60
C ARG A 224 -20.72 -5.63 -14.87
N MET A 225 -21.79 -6.41 -14.73
CA MET A 225 -22.74 -6.65 -15.82
C MET A 225 -23.53 -5.35 -16.01
N VAL A 226 -23.30 -4.63 -17.11
CA VAL A 226 -23.79 -3.26 -17.35
C VAL A 226 -25.32 -3.11 -17.24
N ASP A 227 -26.05 -4.21 -17.35
CA ASP A 227 -27.51 -4.25 -17.31
C ASP A 227 -28.06 -4.83 -15.99
N ASP A 228 -27.19 -5.12 -15.03
CA ASP A 228 -27.54 -5.82 -13.79
C ASP A 228 -27.52 -4.86 -12.60
N TYR A 229 -28.70 -4.39 -12.19
CA TYR A 229 -28.92 -3.69 -10.93
C TYR A 229 -28.95 -4.65 -9.73
N SER A 230 -28.51 -5.91 -9.91
CA SER A 230 -28.43 -6.88 -8.83
C SER A 230 -27.57 -6.36 -7.67
N PRO A 231 -27.95 -6.71 -6.43
CA PRO A 231 -27.13 -6.38 -5.28
C PRO A 231 -25.73 -6.99 -5.45
N ALA A 232 -24.74 -6.30 -4.87
CA ALA A 232 -23.37 -6.78 -4.90
C ALA A 232 -23.28 -8.19 -4.28
N ARG A 233 -22.47 -9.06 -4.87
CA ARG A 233 -22.43 -10.49 -4.53
C ARG A 233 -21.00 -10.96 -4.39
N ASP A 234 -20.71 -11.55 -3.23
CA ASP A 234 -19.45 -12.22 -2.94
C ASP A 234 -19.38 -13.59 -3.64
N GLY A 235 -18.17 -14.10 -3.86
CA GLY A 235 -17.97 -15.39 -4.51
C GLY A 235 -16.73 -15.40 -5.42
N PRO A 236 -16.57 -16.44 -6.23
CA PRO A 236 -15.50 -16.50 -7.23
C PRO A 236 -15.49 -15.24 -8.10
N ILE A 237 -14.32 -14.72 -8.45
CA ILE A 237 -14.20 -13.47 -9.22
C ILE A 237 -14.96 -13.50 -10.56
N SER A 238 -15.14 -14.68 -11.15
CA SER A 238 -15.93 -14.92 -12.36
C SER A 238 -17.45 -14.76 -12.18
N GLU A 239 -17.93 -14.79 -10.94
CA GLU A 239 -19.34 -14.76 -10.58
C GLU A 239 -19.70 -13.59 -9.64
N ALA A 240 -18.71 -12.97 -9.01
CA ALA A 240 -18.91 -11.84 -8.12
C ALA A 240 -19.49 -10.63 -8.87
N ILE A 241 -20.32 -9.86 -8.17
CA ILE A 241 -20.95 -8.64 -8.68
C ILE A 241 -20.50 -7.48 -7.81
N PHE A 242 -19.91 -6.46 -8.44
CA PHE A 242 -19.54 -5.20 -7.82
C PHE A 242 -19.95 -4.03 -8.73
N HIS A 243 -20.11 -2.85 -8.14
CA HIS A 243 -20.75 -1.70 -8.78
C HIS A 243 -19.74 -0.63 -9.18
N MET A 244 -18.83 -0.24 -8.28
CA MET A 244 -17.83 0.79 -8.52
C MET A 244 -16.53 0.42 -7.81
N ALA A 245 -15.75 -0.47 -8.41
CA ALA A 245 -14.37 -0.68 -8.00
C ALA A 245 -13.56 0.59 -8.24
N TYR A 246 -13.13 1.27 -7.19
CA TYR A 246 -12.53 2.61 -7.31
C TYR A 246 -11.10 2.71 -6.79
N THR A 247 -10.89 2.70 -5.48
CA THR A 247 -9.55 2.76 -4.87
C THR A 247 -9.06 1.35 -4.55
N PHE A 248 -7.75 1.10 -4.61
CA PHE A 248 -7.15 -0.23 -4.47
C PHE A 248 -5.97 -0.22 -3.50
N ALA A 249 -5.79 -1.31 -2.76
CA ALA A 249 -4.65 -1.51 -1.89
C ALA A 249 -4.20 -2.97 -1.90
N TYR A 250 -2.91 -3.25 -1.75
CA TYR A 250 -2.39 -4.62 -1.74
C TYR A 250 -1.65 -4.93 -0.43
N ASP A 251 -2.08 -5.99 0.26
CA ASP A 251 -1.36 -6.59 1.38
C ASP A 251 -0.42 -7.67 0.83
N SER A 252 0.85 -7.33 0.71
CA SER A 252 1.89 -8.26 0.25
C SER A 252 2.20 -9.37 1.26
N VAL A 253 1.85 -9.23 2.53
CA VAL A 253 2.07 -10.29 3.54
C VAL A 253 0.99 -11.36 3.39
N GLN A 254 -0.26 -10.94 3.24
CA GLN A 254 -1.39 -11.85 3.15
C GLN A 254 -1.67 -12.33 1.73
N ASP A 255 -1.16 -11.62 0.73
CA ASP A 255 -1.50 -11.81 -0.69
C ASP A 255 -3.00 -11.54 -0.91
N ILE A 256 -3.43 -10.36 -0.48
CA ILE A 256 -4.81 -9.90 -0.54
C ILE A 256 -4.84 -8.52 -1.20
N MET A 257 -5.73 -8.35 -2.17
CA MET A 257 -6.02 -7.03 -2.72
C MET A 257 -7.34 -6.51 -2.16
N TYR A 258 -7.35 -5.30 -1.64
CA TYR A 258 -8.53 -4.58 -1.21
C TYR A 258 -8.97 -3.60 -2.30
N PHE A 259 -10.28 -3.39 -2.40
CA PHE A 259 -10.84 -2.34 -3.23
C PHE A 259 -12.13 -1.79 -2.63
N THR A 260 -12.43 -0.53 -2.93
CA THR A 260 -13.72 0.07 -2.54
C THR A 260 -14.78 -0.23 -3.58
N ASP A 261 -16.00 -0.51 -3.12
CA ASP A 261 -17.17 -0.78 -3.96
C ASP A 261 -18.42 -0.14 -3.33
N LEU A 262 -18.86 0.99 -3.90
CA LEU A 262 -19.86 1.88 -3.29
C LEU A 262 -19.51 2.15 -1.82
N ASN A 263 -20.41 1.85 -0.89
CA ASN A 263 -20.25 2.07 0.54
C ASN A 263 -19.63 0.85 1.26
N SER A 264 -18.76 0.10 0.58
CA SER A 264 -18.12 -1.08 1.13
C SER A 264 -16.65 -1.17 0.73
N ILE A 265 -15.88 -1.89 1.55
CA ILE A 265 -14.55 -2.36 1.18
C ILE A 265 -14.66 -3.86 0.94
N ARG A 266 -14.14 -4.32 -0.19
CA ARG A 266 -14.08 -5.72 -0.60
C ARG A 266 -12.64 -6.16 -0.69
N LYS A 267 -12.40 -7.46 -0.55
CA LYS A 267 -11.08 -8.06 -0.73
C LYS A 267 -11.13 -9.19 -1.75
N ILE A 268 -10.04 -9.32 -2.51
CA ILE A 268 -9.72 -10.44 -3.38
C ILE A 268 -8.61 -11.23 -2.70
N GLU A 269 -8.89 -12.48 -2.36
CA GLU A 269 -7.90 -13.41 -1.85
C GLU A 269 -7.33 -14.22 -3.02
N PHE A 270 -6.03 -14.07 -3.27
CA PHE A 270 -5.34 -14.88 -4.26
C PHE A 270 -5.09 -16.26 -3.65
N PRO A 271 -5.54 -17.36 -4.29
CA PRO A 271 -5.42 -18.70 -3.77
C PRO A 271 -3.93 -19.05 -3.68
N ARG A 272 -3.44 -19.21 -2.45
CA ARG A 272 -2.12 -19.79 -2.24
C ARG A 272 -2.13 -21.21 -2.82
N PRO A 273 -1.06 -21.67 -3.48
CA PRO A 273 -0.94 -23.07 -3.85
C PRO A 273 -1.14 -23.93 -2.59
N GLN A 274 -2.23 -24.71 -2.57
CA GLN A 274 -2.62 -25.56 -1.43
C GLN A 274 -1.49 -26.51 -1.00
N THR A 275 -0.54 -26.79 -1.90
CA THR A 275 0.67 -27.57 -1.65
C THR A 275 1.54 -27.00 -0.53
N ALA A 276 1.68 -25.69 -0.35
CA ALA A 276 2.53 -25.12 0.71
C ALA A 276 1.89 -25.26 2.11
N GLN A 277 0.57 -25.12 2.19
CA GLN A 277 -0.18 -25.20 3.44
C GLN A 277 -0.37 -26.67 3.88
N LEU A 278 -0.69 -27.55 2.94
CA LEU A 278 -0.78 -28.99 3.18
C LEU A 278 0.60 -29.61 3.48
N MET A 279 1.68 -29.23 2.78
CA MET A 279 3.02 -29.73 3.15
C MET A 279 3.45 -29.22 4.52
N GLY A 280 3.19 -27.97 4.88
CA GLY A 280 3.52 -27.45 6.22
C GLY A 280 2.82 -28.22 7.35
N GLU A 281 1.52 -28.51 7.20
CA GLU A 281 0.75 -29.26 8.20
C GLU A 281 1.06 -30.76 8.19
N GLN A 282 1.19 -31.37 7.02
CA GLN A 282 1.44 -32.80 6.87
C GLN A 282 2.86 -33.18 7.31
N VAL A 283 3.84 -32.32 7.06
CA VAL A 283 5.23 -32.51 7.53
C VAL A 283 5.35 -32.20 9.04
N SER A 284 4.56 -31.28 9.61
CA SER A 284 4.51 -31.06 11.06
C SER A 284 3.97 -32.27 11.85
N ARG A 285 3.15 -33.11 11.21
CA ARG A 285 2.50 -34.28 11.83
C ARG A 285 3.28 -35.59 11.65
N GLN A 286 4.32 -35.64 10.80
CA GLN A 286 5.10 -36.85 10.58
C GLN A 286 6.34 -36.88 11.48
N THR A 287 6.36 -37.83 12.42
CA THR A 287 7.59 -38.26 13.09
C THR A 287 7.84 -39.74 12.72
N PRO A 288 8.96 -40.08 12.06
CA PRO A 288 10.07 -39.22 11.68
C PRO A 288 9.88 -38.54 10.30
N LEU A 289 10.50 -37.37 10.15
CA LEU A 289 10.50 -36.54 8.94
C LEU A 289 11.18 -37.25 7.75
N ILE A 290 10.78 -36.91 6.52
CA ILE A 290 11.30 -37.51 5.30
C ILE A 290 12.82 -37.22 5.17
N PRO A 291 13.69 -38.24 5.02
CA PRO A 291 15.15 -38.09 5.01
C PRO A 291 15.70 -37.05 4.02
N ASP A 292 15.06 -36.87 2.87
CA ASP A 292 15.51 -35.94 1.83
C ASP A 292 15.31 -34.46 2.20
N VAL A 293 14.27 -34.16 2.99
CA VAL A 293 14.07 -32.80 3.56
C VAL A 293 15.21 -32.46 4.50
N MET A 294 15.59 -33.42 5.36
CA MET A 294 16.67 -33.24 6.32
C MET A 294 18.03 -33.05 5.66
N LYS A 295 18.29 -33.81 4.60
CA LYS A 295 19.49 -33.67 3.78
C LYS A 295 19.55 -32.31 3.09
N THR A 296 18.41 -31.83 2.59
CA THR A 296 18.30 -30.50 1.95
C THR A 296 18.56 -29.37 2.94
N ILE A 297 17.95 -29.41 4.13
CA ILE A 297 18.19 -28.41 5.19
C ILE A 297 19.66 -28.43 5.62
N SER A 298 20.24 -29.61 5.85
CA SER A 298 21.65 -29.75 6.21
C SER A 298 22.59 -29.20 5.12
N ALA A 299 22.31 -29.50 3.84
CA ALA A 299 23.10 -29.02 2.72
C ALA A 299 23.00 -27.50 2.52
N PHE A 300 21.81 -26.92 2.72
CA PHE A 300 21.57 -25.50 2.50
C PHE A 300 22.04 -24.61 3.67
N THR A 301 21.84 -25.07 4.91
CA THR A 301 22.12 -24.27 6.13
C THR A 301 23.42 -24.64 6.83
N GLY A 302 23.99 -25.82 6.55
CA GLY A 302 25.12 -26.37 7.30
C GLY A 302 24.78 -26.79 8.73
N ALA A 303 23.50 -26.88 9.09
CA ALA A 303 23.06 -27.16 10.45
C ALA A 303 23.49 -28.56 10.92
N THR A 304 24.07 -28.61 12.12
CA THR A 304 24.42 -29.87 12.82
C THR A 304 23.19 -30.62 13.33
N ASP A 305 22.08 -29.91 13.57
CA ASP A 305 20.77 -30.47 13.90
C ASP A 305 19.70 -29.85 12.99
N PRO A 306 19.51 -30.42 11.78
CA PRO A 306 18.57 -29.86 10.82
C PRO A 306 17.12 -30.09 11.25
N ASN A 307 16.84 -31.05 12.16
CA ASN A 307 15.49 -31.31 12.68
C ASN A 307 15.02 -30.11 13.52
N ARG A 308 15.91 -29.62 14.38
CA ARG A 308 15.63 -28.42 15.18
C ARG A 308 15.46 -27.17 14.32
N VAL A 309 16.29 -26.97 13.30
CA VAL A 309 16.15 -25.85 12.36
C VAL A 309 14.81 -25.89 11.62
N TYR A 310 14.38 -27.08 11.19
CA TYR A 310 13.06 -27.27 10.59
C TYR A 310 11.93 -26.89 11.56
N GLN A 311 11.98 -27.40 12.79
CA GLN A 311 10.95 -27.14 13.81
C GLN A 311 10.91 -25.66 14.22
N ASP A 312 12.07 -25.01 14.31
CA ASP A 312 12.16 -23.57 14.61
C ASP A 312 11.61 -22.74 13.43
N ALA A 313 11.86 -23.12 12.18
CA ALA A 313 11.31 -22.46 10.99
C ALA A 313 9.78 -22.62 10.87
N VAL A 314 9.26 -23.80 11.22
CA VAL A 314 7.81 -24.07 11.25
C VAL A 314 7.13 -23.31 12.39
N LYS A 315 7.77 -23.22 13.56
CA LYS A 315 7.26 -22.45 14.70
C LYS A 315 7.31 -20.93 14.46
N ASN A 316 8.34 -20.44 13.79
CA ASN A 316 8.58 -19.02 13.59
C ASN A 316 8.04 -18.47 12.25
N ARG A 317 6.89 -18.97 11.74
CA ARG A 317 6.29 -18.53 10.46
C ARG A 317 6.36 -17.00 10.29
N GLY A 318 7.38 -16.50 9.57
CA GLY A 318 7.47 -15.09 9.15
C GLY A 318 8.76 -14.31 9.43
N VAL A 319 9.79 -14.81 10.13
CA VAL A 319 11.04 -14.03 10.29
C VAL A 319 12.21 -14.67 9.55
N ALA A 320 12.79 -13.94 8.59
CA ALA A 320 13.89 -14.40 7.75
C ALA A 320 15.15 -14.74 8.57
N LEU A 321 15.78 -15.88 8.30
CA LEU A 321 17.10 -16.20 8.83
C LEU A 321 18.18 -15.32 8.15
N PRO A 322 19.17 -14.80 8.89
CA PRO A 322 20.21 -13.96 8.30
C PRO A 322 21.09 -14.76 7.32
N ARG A 323 21.34 -14.19 6.13
CA ARG A 323 22.27 -14.75 5.14
C ARG A 323 23.70 -14.71 5.68
N GLN A 324 24.37 -15.87 5.77
CA GLN A 324 25.83 -15.95 5.91
C GLN A 324 26.49 -16.37 4.59
N GLY A 325 27.53 -15.64 4.18
CA GLY A 325 28.47 -16.16 3.18
C GLY A 325 29.39 -15.17 2.48
N GLY A 326 30.31 -14.50 3.20
CA GLY A 326 31.57 -13.98 2.62
C GLY A 326 32.73 -14.91 2.99
N ARG A 327 33.42 -15.46 1.99
CA ARG A 327 34.36 -16.61 2.08
C ARG A 327 35.68 -16.37 2.84
N ARG A 328 36.14 -17.48 3.44
CA ARG A 328 37.46 -17.84 4.03
C ARG A 328 38.70 -17.51 3.18
N ARG A 329 39.86 -17.36 3.86
CA ARG A 329 41.07 -18.11 3.48
C ARG A 329 41.97 -18.46 4.68
N THR A 330 42.33 -19.73 4.76
CA THR A 330 43.25 -20.36 5.72
C THR A 330 44.66 -20.44 5.15
N HIS A 331 45.71 -20.25 5.96
CA HIS A 331 47.04 -20.79 5.68
C HIS A 331 47.63 -21.62 6.84
N ARG A 332 47.79 -22.91 6.50
CA ARG A 332 48.63 -24.04 6.95
C ARG A 332 49.63 -23.91 8.13
N LYS A 333 49.65 -24.98 8.94
CA LYS A 333 50.56 -25.38 10.05
C LYS A 333 52.05 -25.51 9.68
N LYS A 334 52.94 -25.17 10.64
CA LYS A 334 53.89 -26.04 11.39
C LYS A 334 55.15 -25.26 11.82
N ALA A 335 55.53 -25.28 13.11
CA ALA A 335 56.88 -25.63 13.59
C ALA A 335 57.04 -25.47 15.12
N ASN A 336 57.75 -26.44 15.70
CA ASN A 336 58.30 -26.55 17.06
C ASN A 336 58.87 -25.26 17.69
N ARG A 337 58.70 -25.08 19.01
CA ARG A 337 59.82 -25.15 19.99
C ARG A 337 59.38 -25.03 21.46
N LYS A 338 59.96 -25.92 22.26
CA LYS A 338 60.06 -25.94 23.73
C LYS A 338 60.55 -24.60 24.31
N LYS A 339 60.01 -24.20 25.47
CA LYS A 339 60.71 -23.91 26.77
C LYS A 339 59.67 -23.31 27.74
N LYS A 340 59.27 -23.99 28.83
CA LYS A 340 59.95 -24.21 30.13
C LYS A 340 60.05 -22.94 30.98
N MET A 341 59.40 -23.00 32.16
CA MET A 341 59.63 -22.20 33.39
C MET A 341 59.22 -20.72 33.31
N THR A 342 58.59 -20.09 34.31
CA THR A 342 58.72 -20.25 35.76
C THR A 342 57.53 -19.63 36.50
N ARG A 343 57.18 -20.23 37.65
CA ARG A 343 56.37 -19.68 38.76
C ARG A 343 56.79 -18.26 39.18
N LYS A 344 55.83 -17.41 39.61
CA LYS A 344 55.67 -17.02 41.03
C LYS A 344 54.50 -16.05 41.30
N ARG A 345 53.73 -16.42 42.34
CA ARG A 345 53.11 -15.64 43.45
C ARG A 345 52.33 -14.34 43.10
N ARG A 346 51.03 -14.26 43.41
CA ARG A 346 50.42 -13.88 44.71
C ARG A 346 50.94 -12.52 45.22
N SER A 347 50.07 -11.50 45.23
CA SER A 347 49.42 -10.93 46.44
C SER A 347 49.17 -9.42 46.33
N THR A 348 47.92 -9.06 46.65
CA THR A 348 47.46 -7.92 47.48
C THR A 348 47.55 -6.46 47.00
N SER A 349 46.38 -5.84 47.23
CA SER A 349 46.08 -4.54 47.84
C SER A 349 45.94 -3.28 46.98
N SER A 350 44.80 -2.64 47.27
CA SER A 350 44.35 -1.26 47.00
C SER A 350 43.91 -0.92 45.59
#